data_AF-A0A817RK02-F1
#
_entry.id   AF-A0A817RK02-F1
#
_cell.length_a   1.000
_cell.length_b   1.000
_cell.length_c   1.000
_cell.angle_alpha   90.00
_cell.angle_beta   90.00
_cell.angle_gamma   90.00
#
_symmetry.space_group_name_H-M   'P 1'
#
loop_
_entity.id
_entity.type
_entity.pdbx_description
1 polymer ?
#
loop_
_entity_poly.entity_id
_entity_poly.type
_entity_poly.pdbx_seq_one_letter_code
_entity_poly.pdbx_strand_id
1 'polypeptide(L)'
;MSQVHQLLMLFLAIPLTNCYNISSCIPYTPCQCYLTQYSFKLFNCSHTLSDLPIFNSKTTHNITKIIASNSFNRWPIQLCRYSNIQILDLSSSYF
;
A
#
# COMPACT_ATOMS: atom_id res chain seq x y z
N MET A 1 43.45 0.94 42.30
CA MET A 1 42.77 2.18 41.89
C MET A 1 43.08 2.40 40.42
N SER A 2 42.14 2.11 39.51
CA SER A 2 42.24 2.57 38.13
C SER A 2 40.85 2.73 37.55
N GLN A 3 40.60 3.96 37.13
CA GLN A 3 39.32 4.55 36.75
C GLN A 3 39.15 4.33 35.26
N VAL A 4 38.37 3.32 34.85
CA VAL A 4 38.16 3.02 33.43
C VAL A 4 37.04 3.92 32.92
N HIS A 5 37.44 4.89 32.11
CA HIS A 5 36.60 5.78 31.33
C HIS A 5 35.58 4.97 30.50
N GLN A 6 34.30 5.17 30.77
CA GLN A 6 33.23 4.67 29.90
C GLN A 6 33.15 5.59 28.68
N LEU A 7 33.66 5.12 27.54
CA LEU A 7 33.41 5.72 26.23
C LEU A 7 31.91 5.59 25.93
N LEU A 8 31.25 6.73 25.81
CA LEU A 8 29.87 6.87 25.37
C LEU A 8 29.78 6.42 23.90
N MET A 9 29.42 5.15 23.67
CA MET A 9 29.08 4.66 22.33
C MET A 9 27.75 5.30 21.92
N LEU A 10 27.84 6.37 21.14
CA LEU A 10 26.71 6.97 20.45
C LEU A 10 26.20 5.95 19.41
N PHE A 11 25.35 5.03 19.86
CA PHE A 11 24.50 4.30 18.93
C PHE A 11 23.49 5.33 18.41
N LEU A 12 23.75 5.81 17.19
CA LEU A 12 22.72 6.39 16.34
C LEU A 12 21.65 5.31 16.18
N ALA A 13 20.70 5.29 17.10
CA ALA A 13 19.44 4.60 16.96
C ALA A 13 18.74 5.29 15.79
N ILE A 14 19.01 4.80 14.58
CA ILE A 14 18.13 4.99 13.45
C ILE A 14 16.78 4.50 13.98
N PRO A 15 15.76 5.36 14.12
CA PRO A 15 14.45 4.83 14.37
C PRO A 15 14.12 4.08 13.07
N LEU A 16 14.23 2.75 13.12
CA LEU A 16 13.33 1.87 12.40
C LEU A 16 11.94 2.25 12.92
N THR A 17 11.40 3.37 12.43
CA THR A 17 9.98 3.65 12.48
C THR A 17 9.35 2.59 11.62
N ASN A 18 9.13 1.48 12.31
CA ASN A 18 8.24 0.41 12.05
C ASN A 18 6.87 1.02 11.78
N CYS A 19 6.66 1.56 10.58
CA CYS A 19 5.34 1.90 10.07
C CYS A 19 4.66 0.61 9.63
N TYR A 20 4.53 -0.34 10.56
CA TYR A 20 3.54 -1.41 10.53
C TYR A 20 2.20 -0.85 11.00
N ASN A 21 1.81 0.31 10.47
CA ASN A 21 0.45 0.78 10.55
C ASN A 21 -0.22 0.30 9.27
N ILE A 22 -0.73 -0.93 9.31
CA ILE A 22 -1.74 -1.41 8.35
C ILE A 22 -3.05 -0.68 8.70
N SER A 23 -3.04 0.65 8.71
CA SER A 23 -4.28 1.42 8.60
C SER A 23 -4.71 1.21 7.16
N SER A 24 -5.94 0.71 6.99
CA SER A 24 -6.52 0.55 5.66
C SER A 24 -6.42 1.88 4.92
N CYS A 25 -5.58 1.95 3.89
CA CYS A 25 -5.45 3.07 2.96
C CYS A 25 -6.75 3.40 2.22
N ILE A 26 -7.79 2.57 2.40
CA ILE A 26 -9.17 2.82 2.00
C ILE A 26 -10.05 2.75 3.24
N PRO A 27 -10.82 3.78 3.59
CA PRO A 27 -11.80 3.62 4.66
C PRO A 27 -12.89 2.61 4.24
N TYR A 28 -13.36 1.78 5.18
CA TYR A 28 -14.51 0.86 5.01
C TYR A 28 -14.37 -0.27 3.96
N THR A 29 -13.15 -0.75 3.69
CA THR A 29 -12.95 -1.99 2.94
C THR A 29 -12.60 -3.15 3.88
N PRO A 30 -13.07 -4.39 3.60
CA PRO A 30 -12.56 -5.58 4.27
C PRO A 30 -11.16 -5.99 3.79
N CYS A 31 -10.68 -5.41 2.69
CA CYS A 31 -9.34 -5.68 2.17
C CYS A 31 -8.25 -5.00 3.00
N GLN A 32 -7.12 -5.66 3.14
CA GLN A 32 -5.89 -4.97 3.51
C GLN A 32 -5.29 -4.31 2.27
N CYS A 33 -4.57 -3.23 2.47
CA CYS A 33 -3.92 -2.56 1.37
C CYS A 33 -2.57 -1.97 1.74
N TYR A 34 -1.77 -1.80 0.70
CA TYR A 34 -0.43 -1.24 0.77
C TYR A 34 -0.29 -0.22 -0.34
N LEU A 35 0.08 1.01 0.03
CA LEU A 35 0.24 2.13 -0.87
C LEU A 35 1.66 2.68 -0.74
N THR A 36 2.33 2.84 -1.87
CA THR A 36 3.62 3.51 -1.99
C THR A 36 3.48 4.68 -2.96
N GLN A 37 4.59 5.37 -3.24
CA GLN A 37 4.61 6.44 -4.22
C GLN A 37 4.16 6.00 -5.63
N TYR A 38 4.40 4.74 -6.01
CA TYR A 38 4.16 4.26 -7.39
C TYR A 38 3.34 2.97 -7.48
N SER A 39 3.07 2.31 -6.35
CA SER A 39 2.38 1.03 -6.32
C SER A 39 1.23 1.05 -5.32
N PHE A 40 0.10 0.50 -5.73
CA PHE A 40 -1.06 0.22 -4.91
C PHE A 40 -1.34 -1.29 -4.93
N LYS A 41 -1.48 -1.90 -3.77
CA LYS A 41 -1.76 -3.33 -3.62
C LYS A 41 -2.93 -3.56 -2.69
N LEU A 42 -3.85 -4.42 -3.10
CA LEU A 42 -4.91 -5.02 -2.30
C LEU A 42 -4.58 -6.48 -2.02
N PHE A 43 -4.83 -6.91 -0.79
CA PHE A 43 -4.62 -8.30 -0.36
C PHE A 43 -5.62 -8.64 0.75
N ASN A 44 -5.81 -9.95 0.97
CA ASN A 44 -6.84 -10.45 1.89
C ASN A 44 -8.24 -9.90 1.57
N CYS A 45 -8.55 -9.81 0.27
CA CYS A 45 -9.87 -9.44 -0.20
C CYS A 45 -10.76 -10.66 -0.38
N SER A 46 -12.05 -10.50 -0.10
CA SER A 46 -13.07 -11.55 -0.24
C SER A 46 -13.96 -11.32 -1.47
N HIS A 47 -13.38 -10.82 -2.57
CA HIS A 47 -14.11 -10.55 -3.83
C HIS A 47 -15.29 -9.58 -3.66
N THR A 48 -15.26 -8.73 -2.63
CA THR A 48 -16.38 -7.84 -2.29
C THR A 48 -16.26 -6.47 -2.93
N LEU A 49 -15.12 -6.13 -3.52
CA LEU A 49 -14.92 -4.79 -4.04
C LEU A 49 -15.65 -4.61 -5.36
N SER A 50 -16.41 -3.53 -5.40
CA SER A 50 -17.06 -3.06 -6.61
C SER A 50 -16.13 -2.26 -7.51
N ASP A 51 -15.11 -1.61 -6.93
CA ASP A 51 -14.28 -0.65 -7.64
C ASP A 51 -12.98 -0.35 -6.88
N LEU A 52 -12.00 0.22 -7.59
CA LEU A 52 -10.77 0.73 -7.00
C LEU A 52 -11.04 2.00 -6.18
N PRO A 53 -10.32 2.24 -5.07
CA PRO A 53 -10.37 3.54 -4.40
C PRO A 53 -9.79 4.62 -5.32
N ILE A 54 -10.30 5.85 -5.24
CA ILE A 54 -9.60 7.05 -5.74
C ILE A 54 -8.92 7.75 -4.57
N PHE A 55 -7.63 8.04 -4.74
CA PHE A 55 -6.85 8.87 -3.81
C PHE A 55 -6.89 10.34 -4.27
N ASN A 56 -6.03 11.19 -3.71
CA ASN A 56 -5.83 12.51 -4.31
C ASN A 56 -5.29 12.39 -5.75
N SER A 57 -5.42 13.47 -6.53
CA SER A 57 -5.04 13.49 -7.95
C SER A 57 -3.56 13.14 -8.16
N LYS A 58 -2.65 13.69 -7.35
CA LYS A 58 -1.21 13.44 -7.44
C LYS A 58 -0.87 11.97 -7.21
N THR A 59 -1.40 11.36 -6.15
CA THR A 59 -1.21 9.94 -5.85
C THR A 59 -1.76 9.09 -6.98
N THR A 60 -2.99 9.32 -7.42
CA THR A 60 -3.64 8.55 -8.50
C THR A 60 -2.84 8.61 -9.80
N HIS A 61 -2.28 9.77 -10.15
CA HIS A 61 -1.41 9.90 -11.32
C HIS A 61 -0.03 9.25 -11.12
N ASN A 62 0.52 9.22 -9.92
CA ASN A 62 1.84 8.63 -9.70
C ASN A 62 1.84 7.10 -9.68
N ILE A 63 0.69 6.46 -9.44
CA ILE A 63 0.59 5.01 -9.42
C ILE A 63 0.81 4.45 -10.83
N THR A 64 1.86 3.63 -10.96
CA THR A 64 2.19 2.88 -12.18
C THR A 64 1.94 1.39 -12.02
N LYS A 65 1.73 0.90 -10.80
CA LYS A 65 1.51 -0.51 -10.50
C LYS A 65 0.30 -0.73 -9.60
N ILE A 66 -0.66 -1.53 -10.06
CA ILE A 66 -1.82 -1.97 -9.28
C ILE A 66 -1.82 -3.49 -9.20
N ILE A 67 -1.86 -4.03 -7.99
CA ILE A 67 -2.07 -5.46 -7.73
C ILE A 67 -3.30 -5.61 -6.84
N ALA A 68 -4.34 -6.23 -7.35
CA ALA A 68 -5.60 -6.43 -6.64
C ALA A 68 -6.19 -7.79 -6.99
N SER A 69 -5.47 -8.83 -6.59
CA SER A 69 -5.91 -10.21 -6.78
C SER A 69 -7.09 -10.53 -5.87
N ASN A 70 -8.02 -11.38 -6.32
CA ASN A 70 -9.19 -11.83 -5.54
C ASN A 70 -10.02 -10.67 -4.96
N SER A 71 -9.98 -9.50 -5.62
CA SER A 71 -10.47 -8.26 -5.03
C SER A 71 -11.86 -7.89 -5.49
N PHE A 72 -12.16 -8.06 -6.78
CA PHE A 72 -13.36 -7.49 -7.40
C PHE A 72 -14.43 -8.52 -7.75
N ASN A 73 -15.70 -8.10 -7.71
CA ASN A 73 -16.87 -8.83 -8.23
C ASN A 73 -17.44 -8.25 -9.54
N ARG A 74 -16.79 -7.23 -10.08
CA ARG A 74 -17.07 -6.62 -11.38
C ARG A 74 -15.87 -5.82 -11.85
N TRP A 75 -15.88 -5.42 -13.12
CA TRP A 75 -14.83 -4.56 -13.66
C TRP A 75 -14.75 -3.21 -12.90
N PRO A 76 -13.58 -2.82 -12.35
CA PRO A 76 -13.43 -1.59 -11.59
C PRO A 76 -13.38 -0.37 -12.52
N ILE A 77 -14.48 0.39 -12.61
CA ILE A 77 -14.62 1.54 -13.52
C ILE A 77 -13.65 2.67 -13.14
N GLN A 78 -13.30 2.83 -11.85
CA GLN A 78 -12.33 3.81 -11.39
C GLN A 78 -10.90 3.52 -11.86
N LEU A 79 -10.61 2.34 -12.42
CA LEU A 79 -9.34 2.06 -13.08
C LEU A 79 -9.00 3.11 -14.14
N CYS A 80 -10.00 3.64 -14.84
CA CYS A 80 -9.83 4.68 -15.87
C CYS A 80 -9.29 6.02 -15.33
N ARG A 81 -9.27 6.24 -14.01
CA ARG A 81 -8.70 7.44 -13.39
C ARG A 81 -7.19 7.35 -13.19
N TYR A 82 -6.62 6.16 -13.28
CA TYR A 82 -5.20 5.90 -13.10
C TYR A 82 -4.50 5.94 -14.47
N SER A 83 -4.05 7.13 -14.87
CA SER A 83 -3.58 7.38 -16.24
C SER A 83 -2.20 6.80 -16.57
N ASN A 84 -1.40 6.43 -15.57
CA ASN A 84 0.00 6.03 -15.74
C ASN A 84 0.27 4.56 -15.41
N ILE A 85 -0.77 3.71 -15.38
CA ILE A 85 -0.61 2.29 -15.10
C ILE A 85 0.25 1.63 -16.18
N GLN A 86 1.29 0.95 -15.72
CA GLN A 86 2.17 0.09 -16.52
C GLN A 86 1.98 -1.38 -16.16
N ILE A 87 1.67 -1.67 -14.90
CA ILE A 87 1.45 -3.01 -14.39
C ILE A 87 0.07 -3.07 -13.74
N LEU A 88 -0.79 -3.95 -14.27
CA LEU A 88 -2.11 -4.23 -13.74
C LEU A 88 -2.27 -5.73 -13.51
N ASP A 89 -2.47 -6.12 -12.26
CA ASP A 89 -2.80 -7.48 -11.88
C ASP A 89 -4.14 -7.48 -11.13
N LEU A 90 -5.19 -7.96 -11.81
CA LEU A 90 -6.54 -8.17 -11.25
C LEU A 90 -6.88 -9.66 -11.14
N SER A 91 -5.87 -10.54 -11.14
CA SER A 91 -6.04 -11.99 -11.22
C SER A 91 -6.99 -12.54 -10.17
N SER A 92 -7.73 -13.58 -10.53
CA SER A 92 -8.67 -14.26 -9.63
C SER A 92 -9.78 -13.38 -9.06
N SER A 93 -10.05 -12.20 -9.65
CA SER A 93 -11.30 -11.47 -9.42
C SER A 93 -12.39 -12.02 -10.33
N TYR A 94 -13.66 -11.89 -9.92
CA TYR A 94 -14.81 -12.26 -10.75
C TYR A 94 -15.29 -11.01 -11.49
N PHE A 95 -15.27 -11.02 -12.82
CA PHE A 95 -15.83 -9.97 -13.66
C PHE A 95 -16.31 -10.55 -14.99
#